data_AF-A0A972L6Z2-F1
#
_entry.id   AF-A0A972L6Z2-F1
#
_cell.length_a   1.000
_cell.length_b   1.000
_cell.length_c   1.000
_cell.angle_alpha   90.00
_cell.angle_beta   90.00
_cell.angle_gamma   90.00
#
_symmetry.space_group_name_H-M   'P 1'
#
loop_
_entity.id
_entity.type
_entity.pdbx_description
1 polymer ?
#
loop_
_entity_poly.entity_id
_entity_poly.type
_entity_poly.pdbx_seq_one_letter_code
_entity_poly.pdbx_strand_id
1 'polypeptide(L)'
;MKKNNVKKLYLLIGLFLLLVPLGLLTTSPAWGEWEADYYRTLLGFIPERLRHFASWYQAPISGYQLEGHGAVLGYYLSAVIGIVLIFGIFFAWSRFDGRGRK
;
A
#
# COMPACT_ATOMS: atom_id res chain seq x y z
N MET A 1 -22.99 12.92 -14.26
CA MET A 1 -22.68 13.28 -12.84
C MET A 1 -22.84 14.79 -12.67
N LYS A 2 -23.66 15.30 -11.73
CA LYS A 2 -23.75 16.75 -11.47
C LYS A 2 -22.37 17.29 -11.10
N LYS A 3 -21.92 18.38 -11.75
CA LYS A 3 -20.60 19.04 -11.58
C LYS A 3 -20.20 19.27 -10.11
N ASN A 4 -21.20 19.42 -9.23
CA ASN A 4 -21.02 19.62 -7.79
C ASN A 4 -20.53 18.39 -7.03
N ASN A 5 -20.82 17.17 -7.51
CA ASN A 5 -20.42 15.93 -6.85
C ASN A 5 -18.95 15.60 -7.09
N VAL A 6 -18.43 15.95 -8.27
CA VAL A 6 -17.00 15.79 -8.62
C VAL A 6 -16.12 16.65 -7.73
N LYS A 7 -16.51 17.92 -7.48
CA LYS A 7 -15.77 18.82 -6.58
C LYS A 7 -15.71 18.28 -5.15
N LYS A 8 -16.83 17.75 -4.63
CA LYS A 8 -16.87 17.12 -3.30
C LYS A 8 -15.98 15.89 -3.22
N LEU A 9 -15.97 15.07 -4.27
CA LEU A 9 -15.10 13.90 -4.35
C LEU A 9 -13.62 14.30 -4.30
N TYR A 10 -13.20 15.29 -5.09
CA TYR A 10 -11.82 15.77 -5.06
C TYR A 10 -11.42 16.37 -3.71
N LEU A 11 -12.33 17.09 -3.05
CA LEU A 11 -12.09 17.60 -1.70
C LEU A 11 -11.88 16.45 -0.70
N LEU A 12 -12.71 15.41 -0.78
CA LEU A 12 -12.59 14.23 0.08
C LEU A 12 -11.31 13.43 -0.19
N ILE A 13 -10.92 13.26 -1.45
CA ILE A 13 -9.64 12.64 -1.81
C ILE A 13 -8.47 13.49 -1.28
N GLY A 14 -8.51 14.82 -1.45
CA GLY A 14 -7.49 15.73 -0.93
C GLY A 14 -7.36 15.65 0.59
N LEU A 15 -8.49 15.58 1.30
CA LEU A 15 -8.49 15.39 2.75
C LEU A 15 -7.82 14.07 3.14
N PHE A 16 -8.16 12.96 2.47
CA PHE A 16 -7.51 11.67 2.76
C PHE A 16 -6.00 11.71 2.51
N LEU A 17 -5.55 12.33 1.42
CA LEU A 17 -4.11 12.47 1.14
C LEU A 17 -3.36 13.20 2.26
N LEU A 18 -3.99 14.20 2.89
CA LEU A 18 -3.40 14.91 4.03
C LEU A 18 -3.40 14.07 5.33
N LEU A 19 -4.40 13.20 5.50
CA LEU A 19 -4.52 12.36 6.69
C LEU A 19 -3.63 11.11 6.64
N VAL A 20 -3.35 10.57 5.45
CA VAL A 20 -2.50 9.37 5.26
C VAL A 20 -1.15 9.45 5.99
N PRO A 21 -0.33 10.53 5.86
CA PRO A 21 0.98 10.58 6.51
C PRO A 21 0.91 10.65 8.05
N LEU A 22 -0.26 10.94 8.65
CA LEU A 22 -0.43 10.88 10.11
C LEU A 22 -0.20 9.47 10.66
N GLY A 23 -0.36 8.44 9.83
CA GLY A 23 -0.01 7.07 10.19
C GLY A 23 1.47 6.87 10.52
N LEU A 24 2.37 7.74 10.03
CA LEU A 24 3.81 7.67 10.36
C LEU A 24 4.12 8.06 11.80
N LEU A 25 3.15 8.64 12.52
CA LEU A 25 3.32 9.03 13.93
C LEU A 25 3.13 7.85 14.88
N THR A 26 2.56 6.73 14.42
CA THR A 26 2.37 5.53 15.25
C THR A 26 3.44 4.49 14.95
N THR A 27 3.79 3.71 15.97
CA THR A 27 4.63 2.50 15.84
C THR A 27 3.80 1.26 15.52
N SER A 28 2.47 1.38 15.48
CA SER A 28 1.57 0.29 15.12
C SER A 28 1.65 -0.01 13.62
N PRO A 29 1.55 -1.28 13.21
CA PRO A 29 1.56 -1.66 11.80
C PRO A 29 0.36 -1.07 11.06
N ALA A 30 0.53 -0.83 9.75
CA ALA A 30 -0.55 -0.37 8.90
C ALA A 30 -1.67 -1.43 8.83
N TRP A 31 -2.89 -0.95 8.58
CA TRP A 31 -4.04 -1.84 8.45
C TRP A 31 -3.83 -2.80 7.28
N GLY A 32 -3.85 -4.11 7.54
CA GLY A 32 -3.57 -5.15 6.56
C GLY A 32 -2.13 -5.69 6.60
N GLU A 33 -1.21 -5.01 7.27
CA GLU A 33 0.22 -5.39 7.35
C GLU A 33 0.58 -6.05 8.69
N TRP A 34 -0.34 -6.84 9.25
CA TRP A 34 -0.09 -7.55 10.50
C TRP A 34 0.72 -8.83 10.26
N GLU A 35 1.75 -9.02 11.08
CA GLU A 35 2.56 -10.24 11.07
C GLU A 35 1.84 -11.42 11.73
N ALA A 36 2.34 -12.64 11.50
CA ALA A 36 1.74 -13.85 12.06
C ALA A 36 1.65 -13.83 13.60
N ASP A 37 2.62 -13.22 14.28
CA ASP A 37 2.65 -13.10 15.74
C ASP A 37 1.58 -12.17 16.30
N TYR A 38 1.11 -11.19 15.51
CA TYR A 38 -0.06 -10.39 15.87
C TYR A 38 -1.28 -11.28 16.08
N TYR A 39 -1.53 -12.22 15.15
CA TYR A 39 -2.66 -13.14 15.23
C TYR A 39 -2.50 -14.16 16.36
N ARG A 40 -1.28 -14.64 16.62
CA ARG A 40 -1.00 -15.48 17.78
C ARG A 40 -1.38 -14.77 19.09
N THR A 41 -1.05 -13.49 19.20
CA THR A 41 -1.35 -12.68 20.39
C THR A 41 -2.85 -12.40 20.51
N LEU A 42 -3.52 -12.07 19.40
CA LEU A 42 -4.93 -11.71 19.38
C LEU A 42 -5.88 -12.92 19.53
N LEU A 43 -5.55 -14.04 18.90
CA LEU A 43 -6.42 -15.22 18.78
C LEU A 43 -5.93 -16.43 19.59
N GLY A 44 -4.69 -16.40 20.10
CA GLY A 44 -4.05 -17.54 20.76
C GLY A 44 -3.42 -18.55 19.78
N PHE A 45 -3.62 -18.39 18.48
CA PHE A 45 -3.04 -19.25 17.43
C PHE A 45 -2.83 -18.50 16.11
N ILE A 46 -2.02 -19.07 15.22
CA ILE A 46 -1.81 -18.56 13.85
C ILE A 46 -2.70 -19.38 12.91
N PRO A 47 -3.60 -18.76 12.13
CA PRO A 47 -4.40 -19.48 11.13
C PRO A 47 -3.50 -20.27 10.15
N GLU A 48 -3.82 -21.53 9.89
CA GLU A 48 -2.96 -22.46 9.13
C GLU A 48 -2.59 -21.92 7.74
N ARG A 49 -3.55 -21.33 7.03
CA ARG A 49 -3.31 -20.72 5.73
C ARG A 49 -2.34 -19.54 5.82
N LEU A 50 -2.43 -18.72 6.87
CA LEU A 50 -1.54 -17.58 7.06
C LEU A 50 -0.10 -18.05 7.30
N ARG A 51 0.09 -19.13 8.06
CA ARG A 51 1.40 -19.73 8.28
C ARG A 51 2.03 -20.19 6.96
N HIS A 52 1.26 -20.85 6.10
CA HIS A 52 1.74 -21.25 4.77
C HIS A 52 2.12 -20.06 3.89
N PHE A 53 1.25 -19.04 3.78
CA PHE A 53 1.54 -17.84 2.96
C PHE A 53 2.77 -17.07 3.46
N ALA A 54 2.91 -16.89 4.78
CA ALA A 54 4.06 -16.21 5.37
C ALA A 54 5.40 -16.90 5.07
N SER A 55 5.38 -18.24 4.90
CA SER A 55 6.58 -19.00 4.51
C SER A 55 6.89 -18.94 3.00
N TRP A 56 5.86 -18.75 2.16
CA TRP A 56 6.00 -18.80 0.71
C TRP A 56 6.43 -17.47 0.09
N TYR A 57 6.02 -16.35 0.68
CA TYR A 57 6.31 -15.02 0.17
C TYR A 57 6.88 -14.12 1.25
N GLN A 58 8.06 -13.58 0.99
CA GLN A 58 8.69 -12.54 1.80
C GLN A 58 8.82 -11.28 0.95
N ALA A 59 8.33 -10.15 1.48
CA ALA A 59 8.41 -8.89 0.78
C ALA A 59 9.88 -8.48 0.57
N PRO A 60 10.28 -8.03 -0.63
CA PRO A 60 11.66 -7.62 -0.90
C PRO A 60 12.16 -6.47 -0.02
N ILE A 61 11.25 -5.61 0.44
CA ILE A 61 11.54 -4.50 1.37
C ILE A 61 10.56 -4.62 2.54
N SER A 62 10.90 -5.47 3.51
CA SER A 62 10.06 -5.66 4.69
C SER A 62 10.02 -4.39 5.54
N GLY A 63 8.82 -4.02 6.00
CA GLY A 63 8.60 -2.83 6.84
C GLY A 63 8.95 -1.48 6.19
N TYR A 64 9.14 -1.45 4.87
CA TYR A 64 9.54 -0.25 4.11
C TYR A 64 10.84 0.41 4.60
N GLN A 65 11.71 -0.34 5.28
CA GLN A 65 12.99 0.17 5.77
C GLN A 65 14.09 -0.14 4.76
N LEU A 66 14.87 0.88 4.42
CA LEU A 66 16.09 0.74 3.64
C LEU A 66 17.25 0.79 4.62
N GLU A 67 18.12 -0.21 4.56
CA GLU A 67 19.32 -0.28 5.40
C GLU A 67 20.16 1.00 5.26
N GLY A 68 20.51 1.63 6.38
CA GLY A 68 21.27 2.88 6.40
C GLY A 68 20.47 4.16 6.14
N HIS A 69 19.14 4.10 6.06
CA HIS A 69 18.26 5.26 5.88
C HIS A 69 17.18 5.35 6.96
N GLY A 70 16.67 6.56 7.21
CA GLY A 70 15.58 6.77 8.17
C GLY A 70 14.27 6.14 7.68
N ALA A 71 13.47 5.58 8.60
CA ALA A 71 12.21 4.89 8.30
C ALA A 71 11.24 5.73 7.44
N VAL A 72 11.20 7.05 7.65
CA VAL A 72 10.36 7.98 6.88
C VAL A 72 10.77 8.01 5.40
N LEU A 73 12.08 8.01 5.11
CA LEU A 73 12.57 8.04 3.73
C LEU A 73 12.21 6.74 3.01
N GLY A 74 12.40 5.60 3.68
CA GLY A 74 12.04 4.30 3.13
C GLY A 74 10.55 4.16 2.81
N TYR A 75 9.69 4.72 3.67
CA TYR A 75 8.24 4.74 3.43
C TYR A 75 7.86 5.55 2.18
N TYR A 76 8.35 6.79 2.07
CA TYR A 76 8.06 7.62 0.90
C TYR A 76 8.66 7.05 -0.39
N LEU A 77 9.88 6.50 -0.33
CA LEU A 77 10.49 5.89 -1.51
C LEU A 77 9.68 4.68 -1.98
N SER A 78 9.26 3.83 -1.05
CA SER A 78 8.41 2.67 -1.35
C SER A 78 7.07 3.09 -1.97
N ALA A 79 6.45 4.17 -1.45
CA ALA A 79 5.23 4.72 -2.02
C ALA A 79 5.42 5.21 -3.46
N VAL A 80 6.51 5.94 -3.74
CA VAL A 80 6.84 6.42 -5.09
C VAL A 80 7.07 5.26 -6.05
N ILE A 81 7.84 4.24 -5.63
CA ILE A 81 8.09 3.03 -6.42
C ILE A 81 6.78 2.31 -6.72
N GLY A 82 5.91 2.14 -5.72
CA GLY A 82 4.60 1.52 -5.88
C GLY A 82 3.73 2.25 -6.90
N ILE A 83 3.66 3.59 -6.83
CA ILE A 83 2.94 4.42 -7.80
C ILE A 83 3.52 4.20 -9.21
N VAL A 84 4.84 4.30 -9.38
CA VAL A 84 5.49 4.12 -10.68
C VAL A 84 5.21 2.73 -11.26
N LEU A 85 5.27 1.68 -10.44
CA LEU A 85 4.98 0.30 -10.88
C LEU A 85 3.53 0.13 -11.31
N ILE A 86 2.57 0.62 -10.51
CA ILE A 86 1.14 0.52 -10.83
C ILE A 86 0.84 1.24 -12.15
N PHE A 87 1.26 2.50 -12.27
CA PHE A 87 1.05 3.27 -13.49
C PHE A 87 1.79 2.64 -14.68
N GLY A 88 3.00 2.13 -14.47
CA GLY A 88 3.78 1.43 -15.49
C GLY A 88 3.09 0.17 -16.01
N ILE A 89 2.54 -0.66 -15.11
CA ILE A 89 1.80 -1.87 -15.47
C ILE A 89 0.54 -1.52 -16.26
N PHE A 90 -0.27 -0.57 -15.78
CA PHE A 90 -1.49 -0.16 -16.49
C PHE A 90 -1.18 0.53 -17.83
N PHE A 91 -0.11 1.32 -17.89
CA PHE A 91 0.35 1.94 -19.13
C PHE A 91 0.78 0.88 -20.15
N ALA A 92 1.62 -0.08 -19.73
CA ALA A 92 2.04 -1.19 -20.58
C ALA A 92 0.82 -2.00 -21.05
N TRP A 93 -0.09 -2.34 -20.14
CA TRP A 93 -1.32 -3.06 -20.48
C TRP A 93 -2.18 -2.28 -21.48
N SER A 94 -2.35 -0.96 -21.29
CA SER A 94 -3.08 -0.11 -22.25
C SER A 94 -2.44 -0.09 -23.65
N ARG A 95 -1.12 -0.36 -23.74
CA ARG A 95 -0.38 -0.45 -24.99
C ARG A 95 -0.62 -1.79 -25.70
N PHE A 96 -0.78 -2.87 -24.93
CA PHE A 96 -1.04 -4.22 -25.43
C PHE A 96 -2.51 -4.45 -25.80
N ASP A 97 -3.45 -3.88 -25.03
CA ASP A 97 -4.86 -3.88 -25.38
C ASP A 97 -5.08 -2.83 -26.46
N GLY A 98 -4.81 -3.20 -27.73
CA GLY A 98 -4.93 -2.36 -28.93
C GLY A 98 -6.34 -1.80 -29.21
N ARG A 99 -7.26 -1.85 -28.24
CA ARG A 99 -8.61 -1.29 -28.28
C ARG A 99 -8.65 0.05 -27.56
N GLY A 100 -8.20 1.11 -28.22
CA GLY A 100 -8.34 2.46 -27.64
C GLY A 100 -7.90 3.67 -28.45
N ARG A 101 -7.45 3.52 -29.71
CA ARG A 101 -7.37 4.64 -30.65
C ARG A 101 -8.57 4.59 -31.60
N LYS A 102 -9.71 5.07 -31.13
CA LYS A 102 -10.74 5.68 -31.98
C LYS A 102 -10.88 7.13 -31.56
#